data_AF-A0A1I3DYI8-F1
#
_entry.id   AF-A0A1I3DYI8-F1
#
_cell.length_a   1.000
_cell.length_b   1.000
_cell.length_c   1.000
_cell.angle_alpha   90.00
_cell.angle_beta   90.00
_cell.angle_gamma   90.00
#
_symmetry.space_group_name_H-M   'P 1'
#
loop_
_entity.id
_entity.type
_entity.pdbx_description
1 polymer ?
#
loop_
_entity_poly.entity_id
_entity_poly.type
_entity_poly.pdbx_seq_one_letter_code
_entity_poly.pdbx_strand_id
1 'polypeptide(L)'
;MQLAQGNYVQAYFEETKLPGIQVGAAAEVILMSSNEPLQGKVQSISCSITDRNSVVDAQLLANVEPTFNWVRLAQRIPVRIELQSLPQNVPLSAGMSARVRVDPPAPRD
;
A
#
# COMPACT_ATOMS: atom_id res chain seq x y z
N MET A 1 12.98 -14.13 20.88
CA MET A 1 12.56 -14.60 19.55
C MET A 1 12.59 -13.39 18.62
N GLN A 2 13.67 -13.23 17.86
CA GLN A 2 13.95 -12.06 17.03
C GLN A 2 13.12 -12.14 15.74
N LEU A 3 12.30 -11.14 15.41
CA LEU A 3 11.59 -11.11 14.13
C LEU A 3 11.93 -9.82 13.36
N ALA A 4 12.63 -10.03 12.24
CA ALA A 4 12.89 -9.13 11.10
C ALA A 4 13.69 -7.83 11.35
N GLN A 5 15.02 -7.94 11.28
CA GLN A 5 15.92 -6.80 11.01
C GLN A 5 15.96 -6.55 9.49
N GLY A 6 14.84 -6.13 8.89
CA GLY A 6 14.78 -5.74 7.48
C GLY A 6 14.38 -4.27 7.38
N ASN A 7 15.13 -3.48 6.63
CA ASN A 7 14.78 -2.07 6.39
C ASN A 7 13.66 -2.01 5.36
N TYR A 8 12.41 -1.79 5.81
CA TYR A 8 11.27 -1.67 4.92
C TYR A 8 10.46 -0.40 5.20
N VAL A 9 9.74 0.06 4.19
CA VAL A 9 8.74 1.12 4.29
C VAL A 9 7.37 0.55 3.98
N GLN A 10 6.39 0.88 4.82
CA GLN A 10 5.00 0.55 4.56
C GLN A 10 4.33 1.73 3.85
N ALA A 11 4.01 1.54 2.58
CA ALA A 11 3.34 2.52 1.73
C ALA A 11 1.86 2.18 1.59
N TYR A 12 1.00 3.18 1.64
CA TYR A 12 -0.46 2.99 1.56
C TYR A 12 -0.98 3.53 0.23
N PHE A 13 -1.41 2.63 -0.66
CA PHE A 13 -1.91 2.96 -1.99
C PHE A 13 -3.43 2.88 -2.05
N GLU A 14 -4.05 3.72 -2.87
CA GLU A 14 -5.47 3.57 -3.21
C GLU A 14 -5.69 2.22 -3.90
N GLU A 15 -6.78 1.53 -3.53
CA GLU A 15 -7.15 0.23 -4.10
C GLU A 15 -7.19 0.25 -5.64
N THR A 16 -7.64 1.37 -6.22
CA THR A 16 -7.73 1.59 -7.66
C THR A 16 -6.37 1.61 -8.38
N LYS A 17 -5.27 1.84 -7.65
CA LYS A 17 -3.90 1.87 -8.18
C LYS A 17 -3.18 0.54 -8.08
N LEU A 18 -3.70 -0.40 -7.30
CA LEU A 18 -3.08 -1.71 -7.11
C LEU A 18 -2.88 -2.53 -8.39
N PRO A 19 -3.74 -2.48 -9.43
CA PRO A 19 -3.49 -3.20 -10.68
C PRO A 19 -2.18 -2.83 -11.37
N GLY A 20 -1.66 -1.62 -11.12
CA GLY A 20 -0.37 -1.15 -11.63
C GLY A 20 0.83 -1.49 -10.74
N ILE A 21 0.63 -2.17 -9.61
CA ILE A 21 1.70 -2.51 -8.65
C ILE A 21 1.91 -4.02 -8.66
N GLN A 22 3.15 -4.44 -8.88
CA GLN A 22 3.53 -5.86 -8.89
C GLN A 22 4.61 -6.13 -7.85
N VAL A 23 4.55 -7.29 -7.22
CA VAL A 23 5.66 -7.78 -6.38
C VAL A 23 6.92 -7.88 -7.24
N GLY A 24 8.03 -7.36 -6.73
CA GLY A 24 9.30 -7.25 -7.44
C GLY A 24 9.48 -5.97 -8.25
N ALA A 25 8.43 -5.15 -8.43
CA ALA A 25 8.54 -3.86 -9.11
C ALA A 25 9.51 -2.93 -8.38
N ALA A 26 10.26 -2.13 -9.16
CA ALA A 26 11.13 -1.10 -8.61
C ALA A 26 10.30 -0.01 -7.93
N ALA A 27 10.83 0.50 -6.82
CA ALA A 27 10.20 1.57 -6.08
C ALA A 27 11.24 2.59 -5.60
N GLU A 28 10.86 3.85 -5.63
CA GLU A 28 11.62 4.97 -5.10
C GLU A 28 10.94 5.49 -3.83
N VAL A 29 11.71 5.66 -2.78
CA VAL A 29 11.24 6.12 -1.47
C VAL A 29 11.96 7.41 -1.10
N ILE A 30 11.23 8.50 -0.94
CA ILE A 30 11.78 9.80 -0.56
C ILE A 30 11.26 10.14 0.83
N LEU A 31 12.15 10.25 1.81
CA LEU A 31 11.76 10.63 3.17
C LEU A 31 11.30 12.10 3.18
N MET A 32 10.40 12.46 4.09
CA MET A 32 10.05 13.89 4.24
C MET A 32 11.17 14.68 4.93
N SER A 33 12.02 14.00 5.71
CA SER A 33 13.17 14.59 6.40
C SER A 33 14.38 14.79 5.49
N SER A 34 14.46 14.07 4.37
CA SER A 34 15.57 14.16 3.42
C SER A 34 15.06 13.99 1.98
N ASN A 35 15.51 14.86 1.09
CA ASN A 35 15.09 14.80 -0.31
C ASN A 35 15.93 13.81 -1.16
N GLU A 36 16.65 12.90 -0.50
CA GLU A 36 17.48 11.88 -1.16
C GLU A 36 16.62 10.63 -1.44
N PRO A 37 16.52 10.17 -2.70
CA PRO A 37 15.73 9.01 -3.05
C PRO A 37 16.44 7.72 -2.63
N LEU A 38 15.74 6.90 -1.85
CA LEU A 38 16.14 5.54 -1.50
C LEU A 38 15.54 4.56 -2.50
N GLN A 39 16.38 3.61 -2.95
CA GLN A 39 15.96 2.56 -3.89
C GLN A 39 15.37 1.38 -3.13
N GLY A 40 14.24 0.86 -3.64
CA GLY A 40 13.52 -0.25 -3.05
C GLY A 40 12.86 -1.15 -4.09
N LYS A 41 12.23 -2.22 -3.60
CA LYS A 41 11.39 -3.11 -4.40
C LYS A 41 10.12 -3.46 -3.63
N VAL A 42 9.02 -3.65 -4.36
CA VAL A 42 7.77 -4.14 -3.77
C VAL A 42 7.99 -5.56 -3.27
N GLN A 43 7.97 -5.75 -1.95
CA GLN A 43 8.12 -7.06 -1.32
C GLN A 43 6.77 -7.78 -1.22
N SER A 44 5.71 -7.06 -0.83
CA SER A 44 4.38 -7.65 -0.70
C SER A 44 3.27 -6.61 -0.80
N ILE A 45 2.08 -7.07 -1.22
CA ILE A 45 0.84 -6.30 -1.24
C ILE A 45 -0.10 -7.00 -0.25
N SER A 46 -0.61 -6.29 0.75
CA SER A 46 -1.48 -6.90 1.75
C SER A 46 -2.84 -7.24 1.16
N CYS A 47 -3.09 -8.52 0.90
CA CYS A 47 -4.38 -9.08 0.51
C CYS A 47 -5.10 -9.70 1.73
N SER A 48 -5.36 -8.92 2.78
CA SER A 48 -6.25 -9.40 3.83
C SER A 48 -7.67 -9.47 3.25
N ILE A 49 -8.22 -10.68 3.11
CA ILE A 49 -9.61 -10.93 2.75
C ILE A 49 -10.48 -10.17 3.77
N THR A 50 -10.93 -8.97 3.41
CA THR A 50 -11.98 -8.25 4.13
C THR A 50 -13.27 -8.51 3.37
N ASP A 51 -13.73 -9.76 3.43
CA ASP A 51 -15.13 -10.07 3.20
C ASP A 51 -15.91 -9.62 4.45
N ARG A 52 -16.10 -8.31 4.59
CA ARG A 52 -16.97 -7.73 5.63
C ARG A 52 -18.40 -7.50 5.13
N ASN A 53 -18.76 -8.04 3.97
CA ASN A 53 -20.08 -7.85 3.38
C ASN A 53 -20.88 -9.14 3.16
N SER A 54 -20.34 -10.31 3.51
CA SER A 54 -21.14 -11.55 3.54
C SER A 54 -21.91 -11.67 4.87
N VAL A 55 -22.77 -10.70 5.16
CA VAL A 55 -23.99 -11.00 5.93
C VAL A 55 -25.11 -11.00 4.90
N VAL A 56 -25.51 -12.21 4.50
CA VAL A 56 -26.69 -12.44 3.68
C VAL A 56 -27.88 -11.97 4.50
N ASP A 57 -28.46 -10.83 4.12
CA ASP A 57 -29.67 -10.32 4.72
C ASP A 57 -30.82 -11.27 4.31
N ALA A 58 -31.23 -12.09 5.28
CA ALA A 58 -32.42 -12.91 5.16
C ALA A 58 -33.56 -12.17 5.86
N GLN A 59 -34.16 -11.17 5.21
CA GLN A 59 -35.55 -10.80 5.47
C GLN A 59 -36.21 -9.97 4.35
N LEU A 60 -37.29 -10.55 3.82
CA LEU A 60 -38.09 -10.14 2.68
C LEU A 60 -39.09 -9.00 3.00
N LEU A 61 -38.64 -7.78 3.27
CA LEU A 61 -39.52 -6.59 3.19
C LEU A 61 -38.75 -5.38 2.65
N ALA A 62 -39.19 -4.87 1.49
CA ALA A 62 -38.62 -3.67 0.89
C ALA A 62 -39.03 -2.42 1.69
N ASN A 63 -38.12 -1.90 2.53
CA ASN A 63 -38.20 -0.53 3.03
C ASN A 63 -37.13 0.29 2.30
N VAL A 64 -37.55 1.06 1.29
CA VAL A 64 -36.64 1.87 0.48
C VAL A 64 -36.50 3.24 1.12
N GLU A 65 -35.55 3.41 2.04
CA GLU A 65 -35.03 4.74 2.37
C GLU A 65 -34.14 5.22 1.22
N PRO A 66 -34.37 6.41 0.62
CA PRO A 66 -33.52 6.91 -0.46
C PRO A 66 -32.21 7.44 0.12
N THR A 67 -31.32 6.53 0.54
CA THR A 67 -29.95 6.89 0.90
C THR A 67 -29.10 6.84 -0.36
N PHE A 68 -29.10 7.94 -1.11
CA PHE A 68 -28.18 8.18 -2.20
C PHE A 68 -26.75 8.40 -1.66
N ASN A 69 -26.09 7.35 -1.15
CA ASN A 69 -24.66 7.35 -0.83
C ASN A 69 -23.86 6.87 -2.06
N TRP A 70 -23.88 7.65 -3.15
CA TRP A 70 -23.22 7.31 -4.41
C TRP A 70 -21.73 7.71 -4.47
N VAL A 71 -21.17 8.21 -3.36
CA VAL A 71 -19.76 8.60 -3.28
C VAL A 71 -19.09 7.83 -2.15
N ARG A 72 -18.09 7.02 -2.50
CA ARG A 72 -17.18 6.37 -1.55
C ARG A 72 -15.74 6.73 -1.91
N LEU A 73 -14.91 6.98 -0.91
CA LEU A 73 -13.47 7.13 -1.11
C LEU A 73 -12.83 5.76 -1.30
N ALA A 74 -11.75 5.71 -2.11
CA ALA A 74 -10.96 4.51 -2.27
C ALA A 74 -10.31 4.10 -0.93
N GLN A 75 -10.27 2.80 -0.66
CA GLN A 75 -9.56 2.26 0.50
C GLN A 75 -8.05 2.35 0.27
N ARG A 76 -7.30 2.44 1.37
CA ARG A 76 -5.84 2.44 1.34
C ARG A 76 -5.30 1.09 1.76
N ILE A 77 -4.59 0.45 0.84
CA ILE A 77 -4.05 -0.90 1.00
C ILE A 77 -2.54 -0.79 1.28
N PRO A 78 -2.04 -1.42 2.36
CA PRO A 78 -0.62 -1.40 2.65
C PRO A 78 0.16 -2.28 1.65
N VAL A 79 1.26 -1.70 1.17
CA VAL A 79 2.25 -2.31 0.30
C VAL A 79 3.60 -2.17 0.99
N ARG A 80 4.30 -3.28 1.17
CA ARG A 80 5.63 -3.30 1.79
C ARG A 80 6.70 -3.10 0.72
N ILE A 81 7.54 -2.10 0.92
CA ILE A 81 8.70 -1.82 0.09
C ILE A 81 9.95 -2.20 0.87
N GLU A 82 10.71 -3.16 0.35
CA GLU A 82 12.03 -3.50 0.88
C GLU A 82 13.07 -2.52 0.32
N LEU A 83 13.87 -1.92 1.20
CA LEU A 83 14.92 -0.99 0.81
C LEU A 83 16.20 -1.74 0.48
N GLN A 84 16.81 -1.42 -0.66
CA GLN A 84 18.00 -2.13 -1.14
C GLN A 84 19.27 -1.67 -0.42
N SER A 85 19.39 -0.38 -0.12
CA SER A 85 20.55 0.21 0.54
C SER A 85 20.16 1.48 1.27
N LEU A 86 20.75 1.68 2.46
CA LEU A 86 20.61 2.92 3.22
C LEU A 86 21.94 3.67 3.22
N PRO A 87 21.96 4.97 2.92
CA PRO A 87 23.14 5.79 3.13
C PRO A 87 23.46 5.84 4.63
N GLN A 88 24.76 5.77 4.98
CA GLN A 88 25.23 5.69 6.37
C GLN A 88 24.76 6.85 7.26
N ASN A 89 24.38 7.99 6.66
CA ASN A 89 23.98 9.21 7.36
C ASN A 89 22.46 9.41 7.46
N VAL A 90 21.64 8.47 7.00
CA VAL A 90 20.18 8.58 7.12
C VAL A 90 19.68 7.57 8.15
N PRO A 91 19.47 7.99 9.41
CA PRO A 91 18.82 7.14 10.39
C PRO A 91 17.36 6.92 9.99
N LEU A 92 17.00 5.69 9.63
CA LEU A 92 15.60 5.31 9.49
C LEU A 92 15.03 5.00 10.87
N SER A 93 14.07 5.81 11.29
CA SER A 93 13.31 5.58 12.52
C SER A 93 11.88 5.18 12.19
N ALA A 94 11.33 4.25 12.97
CA ALA A 94 9.92 3.93 12.92
C ALA A 94 9.09 5.22 13.12
N GLY A 95 8.06 5.40 12.28
CA GLY A 95 7.19 6.57 12.32
C GLY A 95 7.61 7.75 11.43
N MET A 96 8.75 7.66 10.73
CA MET A 96 9.10 8.66 9.71
C MET A 96 8.13 8.60 8.51
N SER A 97 7.75 9.79 8.02
CA SER A 97 6.93 9.93 6.82
C SER A 97 7.79 9.87 5.55
N ALA A 98 7.27 9.22 4.51
CA ALA A 98 7.92 9.11 3.21
C ALA A 98 6.89 9.22 2.08
N ARG A 99 7.34 9.64 0.89
CA ARG A 99 6.64 9.45 -0.38
C ARG A 99 7.21 8.22 -1.06
N VAL A 100 6.33 7.42 -1.67
CA VAL A 100 6.72 6.22 -2.41
C VAL A 100 6.17 6.30 -3.82
N ARG A 101 7.05 6.08 -4.80
CA ARG A 101 6.71 5.95 -6.22
C ARG A 101 7.06 4.53 -6.65
N VAL A 102 6.09 3.80 -7.17
CA VAL A 102 6.31 2.46 -7.75
C VAL A 102 6.35 2.62 -9.26
N ASP A 103 7.34 2.04 -9.91
CA ASP A 103 7.41 2.05 -11.36
C ASP A 103 6.37 1.08 -11.94
N PRO A 104 5.66 1.48 -13.02
CA PRO A 104 4.69 0.61 -13.66
C PRO A 104 5.39 -0.64 -14.22
N PRO A 105 4.67 -1.77 -14.34
CA PRO A 105 5.23 -2.96 -14.96
C PRO A 105 5.67 -2.67 -16.38
N ALA A 106 6.78 -3.27 -16.80
CA ALA A 106 7.23 -3.19 -18.20
C ALA A 106 6.08 -3.66 -19.12
N PRO A 107 5.86 -3.00 -20.27
CA PRO A 107 4.91 -3.48 -21.26
C PRO A 107 5.21 -4.94 -21.60
N ARG A 108 4.19 -5.80 -21.57
CA ARG A 108 4.31 -7.13 -22.17
C ARG A 108 4.25 -6.93 -23.69
N ASP A 109 5.32 -7.34 -24.38
CA ASP A 109 5.36 -7.48 -25.84
C ASP A 109 4.35 -8.53 -26.31
#